data_AF-A0A6B8KEJ0-F1
#
_entry.id   AF-A0A6B8KEJ0-F1
#
_cell.length_a   1.000
_cell.length_b   1.000
_cell.length_c   1.000
_cell.angle_alpha   90.00
_cell.angle_beta   90.00
_cell.angle_gamma   90.00
#
_symmetry.space_group_name_H-M   'P 1'
#
loop_
_entity.id
_entity.type
_entity.pdbx_description
1 polymer ?
#
loop_
_entity_poly.entity_id
_entity_poly.type
_entity_poly.pdbx_seq_one_letter_code
_entity_poly.pdbx_strand_id
1 'polypeptide(L)'
;MTEFDYAGRAAEVEAARRKIHEAFLQEATEKSITAWKGAISDFNAALEAAFPPRFWEQINRLRRISRYYAVHCGVSLRERPLTKGDEAALETAIEFLEADPMFFRSGYVKADVLRLVKRMPLSEERAERLRAVVLGVVDQRASQEFQRYCRLARRIATPSLRQDLKKRIDGDDPATARRARWMLAAIEPVFTSPAPSARAGSAPKRRRPPPAP
;
A
#
# COMPACT_ATOMS: atom_id res chain seq x y z
N MET A 1 11.89 21.55 6.71
CA MET A 1 12.07 20.25 6.05
C MET A 1 12.48 20.54 4.62
N THR A 2 13.60 20.02 4.14
CA THR A 2 13.91 20.05 2.71
C THR A 2 12.86 19.20 2.01
N GLU A 3 11.88 19.84 1.41
CA GLU A 3 10.80 19.19 0.66
C GLU A 3 11.44 18.48 -0.53
N PHE A 4 11.57 17.17 -0.44
CA PHE A 4 12.06 16.37 -1.56
C PHE A 4 11.04 16.50 -2.70
N ASP A 5 11.48 17.00 -3.86
CA ASP A 5 10.61 17.29 -4.99
C ASP A 5 10.14 16.01 -5.70
N TYR A 6 9.19 15.33 -5.08
CA TYR A 6 8.59 14.12 -5.64
C TYR A 6 7.88 14.38 -6.98
N ALA A 7 7.31 15.57 -7.18
CA ALA A 7 6.55 15.91 -8.38
C ALA A 7 7.49 16.09 -9.59
N GLY A 8 8.55 16.87 -9.43
CA GLY A 8 9.58 17.04 -10.46
C GLY A 8 10.26 15.71 -10.81
N ARG A 9 10.61 14.91 -9.80
CA ARG A 9 11.18 13.58 -10.03
C ARG A 9 10.22 12.62 -10.74
N ALA A 10 8.94 12.65 -10.40
CA ALA A 10 7.93 11.86 -11.11
C ALA A 10 7.85 12.25 -12.59
N ALA A 11 7.91 13.55 -12.89
CA ALA A 11 7.92 14.04 -14.26
C ALA A 11 9.17 13.59 -15.03
N GLU A 12 10.34 13.57 -14.39
CA GLU A 12 11.59 13.03 -14.99
C GLU A 12 11.45 11.55 -15.34
N VAL A 13 10.89 10.73 -14.43
CA VAL A 13 10.66 9.30 -14.67
C VAL A 13 9.73 9.07 -15.86
N GLU A 14 8.60 9.77 -15.92
CA GLU A 14 7.67 9.60 -17.05
C GLU A 14 8.25 10.15 -18.36
N ALA A 15 9.03 11.22 -18.32
CA ALA A 15 9.77 11.72 -19.50
C ALA A 15 10.77 10.68 -20.02
N ALA A 16 11.56 10.06 -19.15
CA ALA A 16 12.49 9.00 -19.54
C ALA A 16 11.77 7.74 -20.05
N ARG A 17 10.63 7.40 -19.45
CA ARG A 17 9.78 6.28 -19.89
C ARG A 17 9.22 6.50 -21.30
N ARG A 18 8.80 7.73 -21.63
CA ARG A 18 8.36 8.09 -22.99
C ARG A 18 9.47 7.86 -24.02
N LYS A 19 10.71 8.24 -23.71
CA LYS A 19 11.87 7.98 -24.59
C LYS A 19 12.08 6.49 -24.86
N ILE A 20 11.87 5.61 -23.87
CA ILE A 20 11.94 4.15 -24.09
C ILE A 20 10.87 3.73 -25.11
N HIS A 21 9.65 4.22 -24.95
CA HIS A 21 8.55 3.87 -25.85
C HIS A 21 8.81 4.37 -27.28
N GLU A 22 9.26 5.62 -27.42
CA GLU A 22 9.63 6.20 -28.72
C GLU A 22 10.76 5.43 -29.40
N ALA A 23 11.82 5.06 -28.65
CA ALA A 23 12.91 4.26 -29.18
C ALA A 23 12.47 2.85 -29.59
N PHE A 24 11.51 2.26 -28.87
CA PHE A 24 10.98 0.94 -29.17
C PHE A 24 10.13 0.90 -30.46
N LEU A 25 9.50 2.01 -30.83
CA LEU A 25 8.70 2.12 -32.06
C LEU A 25 9.54 2.27 -33.33
N GLN A 26 10.85 2.52 -33.22
CA GLN A 26 11.74 2.63 -34.37
C GLN A 26 12.08 1.24 -34.94
N GLU A 27 12.38 1.18 -36.25
CA GLU A 27 12.89 -0.05 -36.87
C GLU A 27 14.15 -0.54 -36.17
N ALA A 28 14.25 -1.86 -36.01
CA ALA A 28 15.36 -2.49 -35.31
C ALA A 28 16.66 -2.40 -36.13
N THR A 29 17.49 -1.43 -35.79
CA THR A 29 18.81 -1.16 -36.35
C THR A 29 19.81 -1.13 -35.19
N GLU A 30 21.11 -1.28 -35.47
CA GLU A 30 22.14 -1.17 -34.44
C GLU A 30 22.09 0.18 -33.69
N LYS A 31 21.77 1.25 -34.42
CA LYS A 31 21.57 2.60 -33.87
C LYS A 31 20.35 2.67 -32.95
N SER A 32 19.20 2.13 -33.35
CA SER A 32 17.98 2.16 -32.52
C SER A 32 18.10 1.25 -31.29
N ILE A 33 18.79 0.11 -31.39
CA ILE A 33 19.13 -0.74 -30.24
C ILE A 33 20.00 0.03 -29.23
N THR A 34 21.00 0.76 -29.73
CA THR A 34 21.88 1.58 -28.88
C THR A 34 21.11 2.71 -28.21
N ALA A 35 20.26 3.42 -28.95
CA ALA A 35 19.39 4.47 -28.41
C ALA A 35 18.40 3.92 -27.36
N TRP A 36 17.82 2.75 -27.61
CA TRP A 36 16.92 2.08 -26.66
C TRP A 36 17.63 1.68 -25.36
N LYS A 37 18.84 1.12 -25.44
CA LYS A 37 19.67 0.84 -24.25
C LYS A 37 20.00 2.11 -23.46
N GLY A 38 20.35 3.19 -24.16
CA GLY A 38 20.56 4.50 -23.54
C GLY A 38 19.31 5.00 -22.81
N ALA A 39 18.15 4.96 -23.45
CA ALA A 39 16.88 5.35 -22.85
C ALA A 39 16.51 4.50 -21.61
N ILE A 40 16.84 3.19 -21.61
CA ILE A 40 16.70 2.33 -20.42
C ILE A 40 17.62 2.79 -19.28
N SER A 41 18.87 3.13 -19.57
CA SER A 41 19.81 3.65 -18.57
C SER A 41 19.31 4.95 -17.94
N ASP A 42 18.88 5.90 -18.78
CA ASP A 42 18.31 7.19 -18.34
C ASP A 42 17.08 6.99 -17.45
N PHE A 43 16.20 6.07 -17.85
CA PHE A 43 15.02 5.71 -17.08
C PHE A 43 15.35 5.09 -15.73
N ASN A 44 16.32 4.17 -15.67
CA ASN A 44 16.75 3.57 -14.40
C ASN A 44 17.37 4.62 -13.48
N ALA A 45 18.19 5.53 -14.01
CA ALA A 45 18.76 6.64 -13.25
C ALA A 45 17.69 7.59 -12.71
N ALA A 46 16.71 7.98 -13.55
CA ALA A 46 15.57 8.79 -13.13
C ALA A 46 14.74 8.08 -12.06
N LEU A 47 14.51 6.77 -12.21
CA LEU A 47 13.75 5.97 -11.25
C LEU A 47 14.46 5.86 -9.90
N GLU A 48 15.78 5.73 -9.89
CA GLU A 48 16.57 5.74 -8.66
C GLU A 48 16.56 7.13 -7.99
N ALA A 49 16.71 8.20 -8.78
CA ALA A 49 16.65 9.58 -8.32
C ALA A 49 15.26 10.01 -7.84
N ALA A 50 14.20 9.26 -8.17
CA ALA A 50 12.84 9.52 -7.73
C ALA A 50 12.55 9.19 -6.27
N PHE A 51 13.51 8.58 -5.59
CA PHE A 51 13.46 8.33 -4.16
C PHE A 51 14.48 9.22 -3.43
N PRO A 52 14.16 9.68 -2.21
CA PRO A 52 15.12 10.47 -1.46
C PRO A 52 16.38 9.67 -1.12
N PRO A 53 17.51 10.34 -0.87
CA PRO A 53 18.73 9.67 -0.42
C PRO A 53 18.44 8.75 0.76
N ARG A 54 19.03 7.54 0.74
CA ARG A 54 18.87 6.51 1.78
C ARG A 54 17.46 5.93 1.91
N PHE A 55 16.49 6.29 1.06
CA PHE A 55 15.13 5.73 1.11
C PHE A 55 15.15 4.20 1.20
N TRP A 56 15.88 3.54 0.30
CA TRP A 56 15.95 2.07 0.28
C TRP A 56 16.67 1.48 1.49
N GLU A 57 17.68 2.16 2.05
CA GLU A 57 18.34 1.76 3.29
C GLU A 57 17.31 1.73 4.44
N GLN A 58 16.51 2.79 4.55
CA GLN A 58 15.47 2.93 5.57
C GLN A 58 14.36 1.88 5.39
N ILE A 59 13.83 1.70 4.18
CA ILE A 59 12.81 0.68 3.91
C ILE A 59 13.36 -0.74 4.16
N ASN A 60 14.62 -1.00 3.79
CA ASN A 60 15.25 -2.31 4.07
C ASN A 60 15.45 -2.54 5.56
N ARG A 61 15.72 -1.49 6.34
CA ARG A 61 15.75 -1.57 7.80
C ARG A 61 14.39 -2.00 8.36
N LEU A 62 13.30 -1.36 7.94
CA LEU A 62 11.94 -1.78 8.33
C LEU A 62 11.63 -3.22 7.91
N ARG A 63 12.04 -3.64 6.71
CA ARG A 63 11.87 -5.04 6.25
C ARG A 63 12.63 -6.03 7.11
N ARG A 64 13.87 -5.72 7.51
CA ARG A 64 14.69 -6.58 8.37
C ARG A 64 14.03 -6.76 9.73
N ILE A 65 13.59 -5.67 10.34
CA ILE A 65 12.88 -5.69 11.63
C ILE A 65 11.59 -6.49 11.49
N SER A 66 10.75 -6.18 10.50
CA SER A 66 9.48 -6.90 10.32
C SER A 66 9.66 -8.40 10.07
N ARG A 67 10.72 -8.82 9.36
CA ARG A 67 11.03 -10.24 9.13
C ARG A 67 11.58 -10.93 10.37
N TYR A 68 12.55 -10.31 11.04
CA TYR A 68 13.17 -10.86 12.24
C TYR A 68 12.12 -11.19 13.30
N TYR A 69 11.18 -10.26 13.55
CA TYR A 69 10.14 -10.44 14.55
C TYR A 69 9.04 -11.42 14.14
N ALA A 70 8.74 -11.54 12.84
CA ALA A 70 7.80 -12.56 12.37
C ALA A 70 8.33 -13.99 12.59
N VAL A 71 9.66 -14.17 12.63
CA VAL A 71 10.30 -15.49 12.70
C VAL A 71 10.75 -15.85 14.12
N HIS A 72 11.30 -14.92 14.89
CA HIS A 72 12.14 -15.30 16.05
C HIS A 72 11.56 -15.06 17.43
N CYS A 73 10.57 -14.18 17.62
CA CYS A 73 10.22 -13.75 18.97
C CYS A 73 8.84 -14.16 19.46
N GLY A 74 7.87 -14.48 18.58
CA GLY A 74 6.47 -14.65 19.01
C GLY A 74 5.82 -13.39 19.62
N VAL A 75 6.61 -12.34 19.90
CA VAL A 75 6.20 -11.04 20.42
C VAL A 75 5.77 -10.14 19.26
N SER A 76 4.66 -9.45 19.45
CA SER A 76 4.15 -8.44 18.53
C SER A 76 5.18 -7.31 18.37
N LEU A 77 5.55 -6.99 17.12
CA LEU A 77 6.43 -5.85 16.81
C LEU A 77 5.91 -4.51 17.38
N ARG A 78 4.61 -4.46 17.70
CA ARG A 78 3.90 -3.26 18.20
C ARG A 78 4.23 -2.91 19.66
N GLU A 79 4.77 -3.84 20.43
CA GLU A 79 5.03 -3.64 21.87
C GLU A 79 6.51 -3.32 22.14
N ARG A 80 7.36 -3.40 21.11
CA ARG A 80 8.78 -3.11 21.26
C ARG A 80 9.05 -1.61 21.15
N PRO A 81 9.91 -1.04 22.00
CA PRO A 81 10.49 0.27 21.73
C PRO A 81 11.29 0.25 20.42
N LEU A 82 11.17 1.33 19.66
CA LEU A 82 11.97 1.55 18.45
C LEU A 82 13.35 2.08 18.83
N THR A 83 14.39 1.61 18.13
CA THR A 83 15.68 2.31 18.20
C THR A 83 15.60 3.59 17.38
N LYS A 84 16.48 4.56 17.64
CA LYS A 84 16.55 5.81 16.87
C LYS A 84 16.59 5.58 15.35
N GLY A 85 17.28 4.54 14.90
CA GLY A 85 17.33 4.19 13.48
C GLY A 85 16.03 3.58 12.96
N ASP A 86 15.26 2.90 13.80
CA ASP A 86 13.95 2.36 13.41
C ASP A 86 12.90 3.47 13.33
N GLU A 87 13.00 4.48 14.21
CA GLU A 87 12.20 5.69 14.13
C GLU A 87 12.48 6.49 12.87
N ALA A 88 13.76 6.75 12.56
CA ALA A 88 14.14 7.43 11.32
C ALA A 88 13.62 6.71 10.07
N ALA A 89 13.64 5.37 10.10
CA ALA A 89 13.11 4.57 9.01
C ALA A 89 11.59 4.65 8.89
N LEU A 90 10.88 4.70 10.02
CA LEU A 90 9.43 4.89 10.06
C LEU A 90 9.04 6.29 9.58
N GLU A 91 9.76 7.34 9.98
CA GLU A 91 9.52 8.71 9.49
C GLU A 91 9.66 8.79 7.98
N THR A 92 10.75 8.25 7.41
CA THR A 92 10.97 8.21 5.96
C THR A 92 9.80 7.52 5.24
N ALA A 93 9.27 6.45 5.82
CA ALA A 93 8.13 5.73 5.28
C ALA A 93 6.83 6.54 5.34
N ILE A 94 6.59 7.29 6.43
CA ILE A 94 5.41 8.14 6.59
C ILE A 94 5.48 9.33 5.62
N GLU A 95 6.62 10.02 5.54
CA GLU A 95 6.83 11.15 4.62
C GLU A 95 6.61 10.75 3.16
N PHE A 96 7.06 9.55 2.77
CA PHE A 96 6.79 9.01 1.44
C PHE A 96 5.30 8.76 1.17
N LEU A 97 4.54 8.33 2.19
CA LEU A 97 3.09 8.15 2.05
C LEU A 97 2.34 9.49 2.05
N GLU A 98 2.83 10.49 2.79
CA GLU A 98 2.28 11.85 2.82
C GLU A 98 2.47 12.57 1.49
N ALA A 99 3.66 12.48 0.90
CA ALA A 99 3.92 13.04 -0.42
C ALA A 99 3.16 12.33 -1.54
N ASP A 100 2.72 11.09 -1.28
CA ASP A 100 1.90 10.27 -2.17
C ASP A 100 2.37 10.26 -3.66
N PRO A 101 3.67 10.07 -3.95
CA PRO A 101 4.22 10.31 -5.28
C PRO A 101 3.66 9.38 -6.36
N MET A 102 3.46 9.88 -7.57
CA MET A 102 2.84 9.14 -8.68
C MET A 102 3.76 9.02 -9.87
N PHE A 103 4.52 7.93 -9.92
CA PHE A 103 5.36 7.54 -11.05
C PHE A 103 5.42 6.01 -11.20
N PHE A 104 6.04 5.52 -12.27
CA PHE A 104 6.19 4.08 -12.53
C PHE A 104 6.65 3.27 -11.29
N ARG A 105 5.90 2.19 -10.96
CA ARG A 105 6.07 1.30 -9.79
C ARG A 105 5.90 1.93 -8.40
N SER A 106 5.69 3.24 -8.27
CA SER A 106 5.45 3.89 -6.97
C SER A 106 4.32 3.23 -6.17
N GLY A 107 3.24 2.78 -6.83
CA GLY A 107 2.14 2.05 -6.19
C GLY A 107 2.57 0.73 -5.52
N TYR A 108 3.50 -0.02 -6.11
CA TYR A 108 4.06 -1.23 -5.49
C TYR A 108 4.90 -0.88 -4.26
N VAL A 109 5.67 0.21 -4.34
CA VAL A 109 6.46 0.71 -3.22
C VAL A 109 5.53 1.13 -2.08
N LYS A 110 4.50 1.94 -2.36
CA LYS A 110 3.45 2.31 -1.38
C LYS A 110 2.81 1.08 -0.74
N ALA A 111 2.42 0.09 -1.54
CA ALA A 111 1.83 -1.15 -1.02
C ALA A 111 2.76 -1.90 -0.04
N ASP A 112 4.06 -1.94 -0.31
CA ASP A 112 5.05 -2.54 0.59
C ASP A 112 5.28 -1.68 1.84
N VAL A 113 5.42 -0.36 1.68
CA VAL A 113 5.57 0.59 2.79
C VAL A 113 4.37 0.50 3.74
N LEU A 114 3.14 0.50 3.22
CA LEU A 114 1.90 0.32 4.01
C LEU A 114 1.89 -0.99 4.80
N ARG A 115 2.43 -2.07 4.22
CA ARG A 115 2.55 -3.38 4.90
C ARG A 115 3.50 -3.31 6.09
N LEU A 116 4.60 -2.56 5.95
CA LEU A 116 5.61 -2.38 6.99
C LEU A 116 5.09 -1.46 8.10
N VAL A 117 4.64 -0.25 7.74
CA VAL A 117 4.17 0.79 8.68
C VAL A 117 3.05 0.27 9.58
N LYS A 118 2.08 -0.48 9.04
CA LYS A 118 0.97 -1.05 9.83
C LYS A 118 1.43 -1.97 10.99
N ARG A 119 2.62 -2.54 10.91
CA ARG A 119 3.18 -3.46 11.92
C ARG A 119 3.99 -2.74 12.99
N MET A 120 4.38 -1.50 12.75
CA MET A 120 5.21 -0.72 13.67
C MET A 120 4.37 -0.20 14.86
N PRO A 121 5.00 0.07 16.01
CA PRO A 121 4.41 0.93 17.04
C PRO A 121 4.22 2.33 16.45
N LEU A 122 3.04 2.91 16.66
CA LEU A 122 2.69 4.24 16.18
C LEU A 122 2.38 5.11 17.40
N SER A 123 3.04 6.27 17.51
CA SER A 123 2.61 7.33 18.42
C SER A 123 1.29 7.92 17.93
N GLU A 124 0.61 8.66 18.79
CA GLU A 124 -0.63 9.35 18.43
C GLU A 124 -0.42 10.34 17.27
N GLU A 125 0.67 11.11 17.30
CA GLU A 125 1.06 12.03 16.24
C GLU A 125 1.22 11.32 14.87
N ARG A 126 1.92 10.17 14.85
CA ARG A 126 2.12 9.39 13.61
C ARG A 126 0.81 8.77 13.12
N ALA A 127 -0.04 8.32 14.03
CA ALA A 127 -1.36 7.79 13.68
C ALA A 127 -2.24 8.89 13.06
N GLU A 128 -2.15 10.11 13.57
CA GLU A 128 -2.86 11.28 13.06
C GLU A 128 -2.38 11.69 11.66
N ARG A 129 -1.06 11.75 11.44
CA ARG A 129 -0.47 11.95 10.10
C ARG A 129 -0.95 10.90 9.09
N LEU A 130 -0.93 9.63 9.49
CA LEU A 130 -1.44 8.54 8.65
C LEU A 130 -2.96 8.59 8.44
N ARG A 131 -3.73 9.22 9.35
CA ARG A 131 -5.16 9.49 9.17
C ARG A 131 -5.38 10.46 8.02
N ALA A 132 -4.61 11.55 7.97
CA ALA A 132 -4.64 12.50 6.86
C ALA A 132 -4.29 11.82 5.53
N VAL A 133 -3.28 10.95 5.51
CA VAL A 133 -2.91 10.17 4.32
C VAL A 133 -4.08 9.32 3.81
N VAL A 134 -4.72 8.51 4.67
CA VAL A 134 -5.79 7.62 4.20
C VAL A 134 -7.02 8.41 3.72
N LEU A 135 -7.31 9.57 4.32
CA LEU A 135 -8.38 10.45 3.87
C LEU A 135 -8.04 11.11 2.53
N GLY A 136 -6.81 11.59 2.34
CA GLY A 136 -6.35 12.15 1.06
C GLY A 136 -6.46 11.15 -0.09
N VAL A 137 -6.14 9.87 0.16
CA VAL A 137 -6.34 8.81 -0.84
C VAL A 137 -7.82 8.60 -1.16
N VAL A 138 -8.71 8.64 -0.15
CA VAL A 138 -10.16 8.57 -0.37
C VAL A 138 -10.65 9.74 -1.24
N ASP A 139 -10.11 10.92 -1.06
CA ASP A 139 -10.50 12.11 -1.83
C ASP A 139 -10.00 12.04 -3.28
N GLN A 140 -8.82 11.47 -3.50
CA GLN A 140 -8.17 11.52 -4.81
C GLN A 140 -8.45 10.29 -5.67
N ARG A 141 -8.15 9.07 -5.20
CA ARG A 141 -8.14 7.88 -6.08
C ARG A 141 -8.21 6.53 -5.36
N ALA A 142 -8.69 5.52 -6.09
CA ALA A 142 -8.58 4.11 -5.71
C ALA A 142 -7.66 3.36 -6.68
N SER A 143 -6.37 3.34 -6.37
CA SER A 143 -5.33 2.59 -7.08
C SER A 143 -5.14 1.18 -6.50
N GLN A 144 -4.20 0.39 -7.05
CA GLN A 144 -3.99 -1.02 -6.65
C GLN A 144 -3.66 -1.17 -5.15
N GLU A 145 -3.03 -0.17 -4.54
CA GLU A 145 -2.68 -0.12 -3.13
C GLU A 145 -3.85 0.28 -2.22
N PHE A 146 -5.01 0.66 -2.75
CA PHE A 146 -6.16 1.12 -1.95
C PHE A 146 -6.58 0.11 -0.87
N GLN A 147 -6.56 -1.20 -1.20
CA GLN A 147 -6.84 -2.24 -0.22
C GLN A 147 -5.83 -2.24 0.95
N ARG A 148 -4.57 -1.85 0.70
CA ARG A 148 -3.53 -1.71 1.73
C ARG A 148 -3.79 -0.49 2.59
N TYR A 149 -4.25 0.62 2.01
CA TYR A 149 -4.73 1.77 2.77
C TYR A 149 -5.91 1.41 3.67
N CYS A 150 -6.91 0.66 3.20
CA CYS A 150 -8.00 0.17 4.06
C CYS A 150 -7.48 -0.68 5.23
N ARG A 151 -6.48 -1.53 4.98
CA ARG A 151 -5.85 -2.34 6.03
C ARG A 151 -5.10 -1.48 7.04
N LEU A 152 -4.46 -0.39 6.62
CA LEU A 152 -3.85 0.59 7.52
C LEU A 152 -4.93 1.35 8.31
N ALA A 153 -5.98 1.82 7.65
CA ALA A 153 -7.08 2.56 8.27
C ALA A 153 -7.71 1.77 9.45
N ARG A 154 -7.88 0.45 9.31
CA ARG A 154 -8.29 -0.44 10.41
C ARG A 154 -7.40 -0.36 11.66
N ARG A 155 -6.10 -0.09 11.48
CA ARG A 155 -5.11 -0.04 12.57
C ARG A 155 -5.13 1.29 13.30
N ILE A 156 -5.49 2.37 12.61
CA ILE A 156 -5.55 3.75 13.12
C ILE A 156 -7.00 4.22 13.30
N ALA A 157 -7.93 3.27 13.47
CA ALA A 157 -9.36 3.53 13.47
C ALA A 157 -9.84 4.27 14.72
N THR A 158 -9.96 5.59 14.64
CA THR A 158 -10.53 6.45 15.69
C THR A 158 -12.00 6.80 15.41
N PRO A 159 -12.76 7.29 16.40
CA PRO A 159 -14.09 7.86 16.16
C PRO A 159 -14.08 9.00 15.13
N SER A 160 -13.06 9.87 15.17
CA SER A 160 -12.89 10.96 14.21
C SER A 160 -12.75 10.46 12.76
N LEU A 161 -11.90 9.44 12.51
CA LEU A 161 -11.74 8.86 11.17
C LEU A 161 -13.07 8.33 10.62
N ARG A 162 -13.89 7.68 11.46
CA ARG A 162 -15.22 7.19 11.06
C ARG A 162 -16.14 8.35 10.70
N GLN A 163 -16.14 9.41 11.49
CA GLN A 163 -16.95 10.59 11.22
C GLN A 163 -16.53 11.28 9.91
N ASP A 164 -15.23 11.40 9.67
CA ASP A 164 -14.69 12.02 8.45
C ASP A 164 -14.97 11.20 7.20
N LEU A 165 -15.01 9.87 7.30
CA LEU A 165 -15.46 8.98 6.23
C LEU A 165 -16.97 9.13 5.99
N LYS A 166 -17.80 9.20 7.03
CA LYS A 166 -19.25 9.42 6.89
C LYS A 166 -19.57 10.74 6.18
N LYS A 167 -18.91 11.83 6.57
CA LYS A 167 -19.04 13.14 5.88
C LYS A 167 -18.75 13.03 4.37
N ARG A 168 -17.74 12.24 3.98
CA ARG A 168 -17.41 11.99 2.56
C ARG A 168 -18.42 11.13 1.82
N ILE A 169 -19.14 10.25 2.54
CA ILE A 169 -20.22 9.44 1.98
C ILE A 169 -21.44 10.32 1.65
N ASP A 170 -21.71 11.30 2.51
CA ASP A 170 -22.84 12.23 2.38
C ASP A 170 -22.55 13.43 1.46
N GLY A 171 -21.32 13.57 0.97
CA GLY A 171 -20.90 14.64 0.07
C GLY A 171 -21.30 14.41 -1.40
N ASP A 172 -21.04 15.43 -2.22
CA ASP A 172 -21.54 15.48 -3.61
C ASP A 172 -20.75 14.63 -4.61
N ASP A 173 -19.47 14.29 -4.35
CA ASP A 173 -18.67 13.47 -5.27
C ASP A 173 -18.96 11.97 -5.11
N PRO A 174 -19.62 11.31 -6.09
CA PRO A 174 -19.95 9.89 -5.99
C PRO A 174 -18.72 8.99 -5.95
N ALA A 175 -17.60 9.41 -6.55
CA ALA A 175 -16.37 8.63 -6.58
C ALA A 175 -15.71 8.59 -5.20
N THR A 176 -15.61 9.74 -4.54
CA THR A 176 -15.17 9.86 -3.14
C THR A 176 -16.11 9.13 -2.19
N ALA A 177 -17.42 9.31 -2.33
CA ALA A 177 -18.40 8.61 -1.49
C ALA A 177 -18.25 7.09 -1.59
N ARG A 178 -18.06 6.54 -2.79
CA ARG A 178 -17.82 5.11 -3.00
C ARG A 178 -16.56 4.62 -2.29
N ARG A 179 -15.45 5.35 -2.41
CA ARG A 179 -14.17 5.00 -1.75
C ARG A 179 -14.29 5.09 -0.23
N ALA A 180 -14.98 6.11 0.27
CA ALA A 180 -15.25 6.28 1.69
C ALA A 180 -16.08 5.11 2.25
N ARG A 181 -17.12 4.64 1.53
CA ARG A 181 -17.88 3.43 1.90
C ARG A 181 -16.99 2.20 1.98
N TRP A 182 -16.13 1.97 0.99
CA TRP A 182 -15.22 0.82 1.01
C TRP A 182 -14.25 0.85 2.19
N MET A 183 -13.72 2.02 2.53
CA MET A 183 -12.81 2.17 3.66
C MET A 183 -13.55 2.05 5.00
N LEU A 184 -14.74 2.65 5.13
CA LEU A 184 -15.56 2.54 6.32
C LEU A 184 -15.96 1.09 6.60
N ALA A 185 -16.42 0.36 5.58
CA ALA A 185 -16.75 -1.06 5.68
C ALA A 185 -15.54 -1.93 6.10
N ALA A 186 -14.31 -1.52 5.76
CA ALA A 186 -13.12 -2.23 6.21
C ALA A 186 -12.85 -1.99 7.71
N ILE A 187 -13.15 -0.80 8.24
CA ILE A 187 -12.92 -0.39 9.63
C ILE A 187 -14.03 -0.85 10.56
N GLU A 188 -15.27 -0.86 10.08
CA GLU A 188 -16.46 -1.35 10.75
C GLU A 188 -16.84 -2.70 10.14
N PRO A 189 -16.10 -3.79 10.39
CA PRO A 189 -16.55 -5.08 9.94
C PRO A 189 -17.90 -5.34 10.62
N VAL A 190 -18.94 -5.44 9.81
CA VAL A 190 -20.22 -6.00 10.25
C VAL A 190 -19.87 -7.38 10.78
N PHE A 191 -20.01 -7.59 12.09
CA PHE A 191 -20.10 -8.93 12.62
C PHE A 191 -21.38 -9.52 12.05
N THR A 192 -21.30 -10.10 10.85
CA THR A 192 -22.28 -11.11 10.46
C THR A 192 -22.04 -12.27 11.40
N SER A 193 -22.80 -12.29 12.50
CA SER A 193 -22.95 -13.48 13.32
C SER A 193 -23.17 -14.66 12.36
N PRO A 194 -22.38 -15.75 12.43
CA PRO A 194 -22.65 -16.88 11.56
C PRO A 194 -24.11 -17.27 11.81
N ALA A 195 -24.92 -17.25 10.76
CA ALA A 195 -26.30 -17.71 10.83
C ALA A 195 -26.31 -19.06 11.58
N PRO A 196 -27.27 -19.30 12.50
CA PRO A 196 -27.33 -20.57 13.19
C PRO A 196 -27.31 -21.66 12.14
N SER A 197 -26.22 -22.43 12.12
CA SER A 197 -26.05 -23.59 11.26
C SER A 197 -27.25 -24.48 11.51
N ALA A 198 -28.23 -24.41 10.61
CA ALA A 198 -29.26 -25.41 10.51
C ALA A 198 -28.53 -26.71 10.19
N ARG A 199 -28.23 -27.49 11.24
CA ARG A 199 -28.03 -28.93 11.12
C ARG A 199 -29.36 -29.49 10.67
N ALA A 200 -29.64 -29.38 9.37
CA ALA A 200 -30.59 -30.23 8.71
C ALA A 200 -29.98 -31.64 8.73
N GLY A 201 -30.69 -32.56 9.38
CA GLY A 201 -30.26 -33.94 9.58
C GLY A 201 -29.82 -34.58 8.26
N SER A 202 -28.63 -35.16 8.26
CA SER A 202 -28.25 -36.14 7.25
C SER A 202 -29.24 -37.31 7.32
N ALA A 203 -30.06 -37.44 6.28
CA ALA A 203 -30.82 -38.65 6.00
C ALA A 203 -29.88 -39.87 5.91
N PRO A 204 -30.30 -41.07 6.36
CA PRO A 204 -29.45 -42.25 6.34
C PRO A 204 -29.10 -42.65 4.90
N LYS A 205 -27.80 -42.83 4.63
CA LYS A 205 -27.27 -43.37 3.38
C LYS A 205 -27.96 -44.71 3.05
N ARG A 206 -28.68 -44.77 1.92
CA ARG A 206 -29.12 -46.03 1.30
C ARG A 206 -27.87 -46.85 0.97
N ARG A 207 -27.70 -48.00 1.61
CA ARG A 207 -26.69 -49.00 1.26
C ARG A 207 -27.02 -49.55 -0.12
N ARG A 208 -26.02 -49.60 -1.03
CA ARG A 208 -26.15 -50.38 -2.27
C ARG A 208 -26.27 -51.87 -1.92
N PRO A 209 -27.14 -52.64 -2.59
CA PRO A 209 -27.16 -54.08 -2.42
C PRO A 209 -25.87 -54.70 -3.01
N PRO A 210 -25.39 -55.82 -2.44
CA PRO A 210 -24.23 -56.53 -2.98
C PRO A 210 -24.55 -57.13 -4.36
N PRO A 211 -23.53 -57.32 -5.23
CA PRO A 211 -23.73 -57.98 -6.52
C PRO A 211 -24.14 -59.45 -6.30
N ALA A 212 -25.10 -59.89 -7.13
CA ALA A 212 -25.61 -61.26 -7.18
C ALA A 212 -24.52 -62.24 -7.68
N PRO A 213 -24.62 -63.55 -7.33
CA PRO A 213 -23.54 -64.54 -7.50
C PRO A 213 -23.18 -64.83 -8.96
#